data_AF-A0AAV0WW55-F1
#
_entry.id   AF-A0AAV0WW55-F1
#
_cell.length_a   1.000
_cell.length_b   1.000
_cell.length_c   1.000
_cell.angle_alpha   90.00
_cell.angle_beta   90.00
_cell.angle_gamma   90.00
#
_symmetry.space_group_name_H-M   'P 1'
#
loop_
_entity.id
_entity.type
_entity.pdbx_description
1 polymer ?
#
loop_
_entity_poly.entity_id
_entity_poly.type
_entity_poly.pdbx_seq_one_letter_code
_entity_poly.pdbx_strand_id
1 'polypeptide(L)'
;MREIIGGFSESGRYYAEIGVNGKVNVWDTSAGDLRHTYSPSGHLNTSVTCITWVQTDNTDILCIGTQKGYVEFYNVASGSIQTKVNVQSKAIKSINRLGQHLYIGSDDGHVVKFDLKTNKLEAKMKVGKMCAVAALPDGKMLTASREIKLWNFPSGELIHKFTGHKNEIHSLHIIEADKCYLLSSARDRFINIWSLSDLKPDPLASLVAEDNISSVYVHNIRNNITVTVTTESGTLHVFEHVLNGCVAHPLKPHGTLQIAVDNIKDEETVQMPIICSKIYDSAVYVAYGTRPFLAFENIKLQKLNKCTFIARQDPRKSKSVVGNHIINPNITDSKCIELKNSRSSNLPLETRLQNMSEEIENTVQTKGESIVHLLIQGLRSNDKSLLESALFVKDERTIDNTVSRLPLQSIIMLVRKLIRLSQDRTLVSSVSAKWLSAVLRIHSSLLLANPDVLETFLPLENVLSTRLNNFEQLGLLEFKLKSVVDSLNFEKRDKEKEQDALLVYNDSDDEDKRTTDEEALLTYNESNSEDQSTSDEEEAMDIDLNGDDHPSILR
;
A
#
# COMPACT_ATOMS: atom_id res chain seq x y z
N MET A 1 -5.86 -7.74 0.40
CA MET A 1 -4.83 -6.68 0.39
C MET A 1 -3.48 -7.36 0.18
N ARG A 2 -2.60 -6.87 -0.72
CA ARG A 2 -1.25 -7.46 -0.88
C ARG A 2 -0.38 -7.08 0.33
N GLU A 3 0.42 -8.03 0.82
CA GLU A 3 1.43 -7.75 1.84
C GLU A 3 2.57 -6.93 1.21
N ILE A 4 2.92 -5.82 1.86
CA ILE A 4 4.07 -5.01 1.45
C ILE A 4 5.26 -5.52 2.25
N ILE A 5 5.91 -6.55 1.72
CA ILE A 5 7.12 -7.11 2.33
C ILE A 5 8.29 -6.19 1.99
N GLY A 6 8.93 -5.64 3.03
CA GLY A 6 10.08 -4.76 2.90
C GLY A 6 11.14 -5.06 3.95
N GLY A 7 12.41 -4.88 3.61
CA GLY A 7 13.51 -5.20 4.52
C GLY A 7 14.87 -4.66 4.08
N PHE A 8 15.75 -4.49 5.07
CA PHE A 8 17.11 -3.98 4.91
C PHE A 8 18.13 -5.09 4.64
N SER A 9 19.13 -4.80 3.79
CA SER A 9 20.27 -5.66 3.45
C SER A 9 21.04 -6.11 4.69
N GLU A 10 21.83 -7.18 4.62
CA GLU A 10 22.66 -7.60 5.77
C GLU A 10 23.61 -6.47 6.20
N SER A 11 24.22 -5.78 5.23
CA SER A 11 25.03 -4.56 5.40
C SER A 11 24.29 -3.33 5.98
N GLY A 12 22.96 -3.32 6.00
CA GLY A 12 22.13 -2.16 6.36
C GLY A 12 22.12 -1.03 5.31
N ARG A 13 22.97 -1.11 4.28
CA ARG A 13 23.15 -0.08 3.25
C ARG A 13 21.93 0.11 2.36
N TYR A 14 21.22 -0.96 2.02
CA TYR A 14 20.09 -0.92 1.09
C TYR A 14 18.79 -1.34 1.78
N TYR A 15 17.68 -0.75 1.33
CA TYR A 15 16.34 -1.19 1.67
C TYR A 15 15.62 -1.63 0.40
N ALA A 16 14.88 -2.75 0.46
CA ALA A 16 14.07 -3.25 -0.65
C ALA A 16 12.61 -3.43 -0.20
N GLU A 17 11.65 -3.18 -1.11
CA GLU A 17 10.22 -3.33 -0.85
C GLU A 17 9.49 -3.88 -2.08
N ILE A 18 8.58 -4.84 -1.87
CA ILE A 18 7.61 -5.26 -2.89
C ILE A 18 6.46 -4.25 -2.92
N GLY A 19 6.45 -3.39 -3.92
CA GLY A 19 5.33 -2.46 -4.15
C GLY A 19 4.06 -3.20 -4.59
N VAL A 20 2.88 -2.64 -4.28
CA VAL A 20 1.55 -3.22 -4.60
C VAL A 20 1.42 -3.62 -6.09
N ASN A 21 2.11 -2.91 -6.98
CA ASN A 21 2.15 -3.14 -8.42
C ASN A 21 2.92 -4.42 -8.84
N GLY A 22 3.59 -5.12 -7.91
CA GLY A 22 4.41 -6.31 -8.18
C GLY A 22 5.86 -6.00 -8.57
N LYS A 23 6.26 -4.72 -8.55
CA LYS A 23 7.65 -4.28 -8.74
C LYS A 23 8.39 -4.30 -7.40
N VAL A 24 9.69 -4.60 -7.43
CA VAL A 24 10.59 -4.50 -6.28
C VAL A 24 11.40 -3.21 -6.40
N ASN A 25 11.18 -2.30 -5.48
CA ASN A 25 11.94 -1.06 -5.39
C ASN A 25 13.14 -1.27 -4.46
N VAL A 26 14.30 -0.69 -4.79
CA VAL A 26 15.52 -0.74 -3.97
C VAL A 26 16.10 0.66 -3.80
N TRP A 27 16.26 1.09 -2.56
CA TRP A 27 16.79 2.40 -2.16
C TRP A 27 18.18 2.27 -1.51
N ASP A 28 19.04 3.27 -1.65
CA ASP A 28 20.25 3.41 -0.83
C ASP A 28 19.90 4.22 0.44
N THR A 29 20.10 3.62 1.61
CA THR A 29 19.72 4.22 2.91
C THR A 29 20.58 5.42 3.27
N SER A 30 21.76 5.57 2.67
CA SER A 30 22.68 6.69 2.96
C SER A 30 22.32 7.97 2.20
N ALA A 31 21.71 7.84 1.02
CA ALA A 31 21.24 8.97 0.21
C ALA A 31 19.73 9.22 0.34
N GLY A 32 18.95 8.18 0.65
CA GLY A 32 17.49 8.19 0.60
C GLY A 32 16.91 7.94 -0.81
N ASP A 33 17.75 7.98 -1.85
CA ASP A 33 17.31 7.85 -3.23
C ASP A 33 16.90 6.42 -3.63
N LEU A 34 15.88 6.36 -4.48
CA LEU A 34 15.45 5.14 -5.18
C LEU A 34 16.49 4.80 -6.24
N ARG A 35 17.27 3.74 -6.00
CA ARG A 35 18.41 3.33 -6.83
C ARG A 35 17.97 2.51 -8.04
N HIS A 36 17.10 1.53 -7.81
CA HIS A 36 16.58 0.64 -8.85
C HIS A 36 15.09 0.31 -8.63
N THR A 37 14.37 0.13 -9.74
CA THR A 37 13.02 -0.43 -9.76
C THR A 37 13.05 -1.69 -10.62
N TYR A 38 13.11 -2.86 -9.97
CA TYR A 38 13.05 -4.14 -10.65
C TYR A 38 11.58 -4.51 -10.94
N SER A 39 11.30 -4.90 -12.18
CA SER A 39 10.01 -5.46 -12.59
C SER A 39 10.24 -6.79 -13.30
N PRO A 40 9.69 -7.92 -12.79
CA PRO A 40 9.80 -9.22 -13.45
C PRO A 40 9.29 -9.16 -14.89
N SER A 41 10.15 -9.52 -15.85
CA SER A 41 9.83 -9.47 -17.27
C SER A 41 9.01 -10.70 -17.72
N GLY A 42 7.92 -10.43 -18.44
CA GLY A 42 7.05 -11.46 -19.02
C GLY A 42 5.62 -10.95 -19.22
N HIS A 43 5.03 -11.25 -20.38
CA HIS A 43 3.76 -10.65 -20.87
C HIS A 43 2.49 -10.99 -20.05
N LEU A 44 2.60 -11.75 -18.96
CA LEU A 44 1.58 -11.80 -17.91
C LEU A 44 2.22 -11.51 -16.55
N ASN A 45 1.72 -10.45 -15.90
CA ASN A 45 2.27 -9.82 -14.69
C ASN A 45 2.56 -10.84 -13.59
N THR A 46 3.83 -11.21 -13.46
CA THR A 46 4.29 -12.25 -12.53
C THR A 46 4.66 -11.60 -11.22
N SER A 47 3.77 -11.65 -10.23
CA SER A 47 4.02 -10.97 -8.96
C SER A 47 5.13 -11.65 -8.15
N VAL A 48 5.98 -10.82 -7.54
CA VAL A 48 6.91 -11.23 -6.48
C VAL A 48 6.11 -11.50 -5.20
N THR A 49 6.44 -12.59 -4.53
CA THR A 49 5.72 -13.09 -3.36
C THR A 49 6.52 -12.99 -2.06
N CYS A 50 7.85 -13.02 -2.14
CA CYS A 50 8.75 -12.81 -0.99
C CYS A 50 10.12 -12.28 -1.44
N ILE A 51 10.83 -11.62 -0.53
CA ILE A 51 12.22 -11.17 -0.73
C ILE A 51 13.10 -11.59 0.45
N THR A 52 14.36 -11.91 0.18
CA THR A 52 15.37 -12.23 1.20
C THR A 52 16.73 -11.69 0.74
N TRP A 53 17.45 -11.01 1.62
CA TRP A 53 18.81 -10.55 1.35
C TRP A 53 19.84 -11.66 1.57
N VAL A 54 20.90 -11.65 0.75
CA VAL A 54 22.05 -12.55 0.83
C VAL A 54 23.30 -11.72 0.54
N GLN A 55 24.16 -11.54 1.55
CA GLN A 55 25.47 -10.93 1.35
C GLN A 55 26.51 -12.00 0.99
N THR A 56 27.18 -11.82 -0.14
CA THR A 56 28.26 -12.68 -0.64
C THR A 56 29.44 -11.80 -1.02
N ASP A 57 30.59 -12.00 -0.38
CA ASP A 57 31.89 -11.39 -0.72
C ASP A 57 31.81 -9.87 -1.03
N ASN A 58 31.25 -9.11 -0.06
CA ASN A 58 30.98 -7.67 -0.11
C ASN A 58 29.94 -7.19 -1.16
N THR A 59 29.21 -8.10 -1.82
CA THR A 59 28.05 -7.77 -2.65
C THR A 59 26.74 -8.12 -1.92
N ASP A 60 25.80 -7.16 -1.89
CA ASP A 60 24.43 -7.39 -1.45
C ASP A 60 23.58 -7.90 -2.63
N ILE A 61 23.17 -9.16 -2.55
CA ILE A 61 22.30 -9.83 -3.53
C ILE A 61 20.90 -9.96 -2.92
N LEU A 62 19.88 -9.62 -3.70
CA LEU A 62 18.48 -9.77 -3.33
C LEU A 62 17.90 -11.02 -3.98
N CYS A 63 17.49 -11.99 -3.17
CA CYS A 63 16.75 -13.17 -3.61
C CYS A 63 15.26 -12.83 -3.70
N ILE A 64 14.70 -12.99 -4.89
CA ILE A 64 13.32 -12.62 -5.24
C ILE A 64 12.54 -13.92 -5.51
N GLY A 65 11.55 -14.21 -4.67
CA GLY A 65 10.64 -15.34 -4.87
C GLY A 65 9.44 -14.93 -5.71
N THR A 66 9.11 -15.71 -6.74
CA THR A 66 8.00 -15.40 -7.66
C THR A 66 6.79 -16.32 -7.49
N GLN A 67 5.61 -15.83 -7.87
CA GLN A 67 4.37 -16.60 -7.94
C GLN A 67 4.43 -17.80 -8.91
N LYS A 68 5.38 -17.81 -9.86
CA LYS A 68 5.61 -18.90 -10.83
C LYS A 68 6.65 -19.94 -10.40
N GLY A 69 7.14 -19.89 -9.16
CA GLY A 69 8.10 -20.89 -8.65
C GLY A 69 9.56 -20.68 -9.07
N TYR A 70 9.89 -19.52 -9.62
CA TYR A 70 11.28 -19.11 -9.85
C TYR A 70 11.82 -18.33 -8.65
N VAL A 71 13.06 -18.61 -8.26
CA VAL A 71 13.89 -17.72 -7.44
C VAL A 71 14.83 -16.97 -8.37
N GLU A 72 14.82 -15.64 -8.30
CA GLU A 72 15.65 -14.75 -9.10
C GLU A 72 16.67 -14.04 -8.20
N PHE A 73 17.95 -14.12 -8.55
CA PHE A 73 19.05 -13.52 -7.80
C PHE A 73 19.41 -12.19 -8.44
N TYR A 74 19.05 -11.09 -7.78
CA TYR A 74 19.22 -9.73 -8.28
C TYR A 74 20.39 -9.03 -7.58
N ASN A 75 21.41 -8.61 -8.33
CA ASN A 75 22.57 -7.92 -7.79
C ASN A 75 22.31 -6.40 -7.80
N VAL A 76 22.37 -5.79 -6.61
CA VAL A 76 22.02 -4.37 -6.38
C VAL A 76 23.15 -3.39 -6.79
N ALA A 77 24.35 -3.90 -7.07
CA ALA A 77 25.45 -3.12 -7.61
C ALA A 77 25.46 -3.07 -9.15
N SER A 78 25.07 -4.17 -9.82
CA SER A 78 24.97 -4.22 -11.30
C SER A 78 23.56 -3.91 -11.83
N GLY A 79 22.55 -3.85 -10.96
CA GLY A 79 21.15 -3.60 -11.33
C GLY A 79 20.50 -4.73 -12.12
N SER A 80 21.09 -5.94 -12.12
CA SER A 80 20.77 -7.04 -13.04
C SER A 80 20.55 -8.40 -12.35
N ILE A 81 19.84 -9.31 -13.02
CA ILE A 81 19.65 -10.69 -12.56
C ILE A 81 20.93 -11.48 -12.86
N GLN A 82 21.58 -12.03 -11.84
CA GLN A 82 22.75 -12.93 -11.99
C GLN A 82 22.35 -14.38 -12.27
N THR A 83 21.21 -14.84 -11.74
CA THR A 83 20.77 -16.24 -11.84
C THR A 83 19.26 -16.33 -11.69
N LYS A 84 18.63 -17.25 -12.42
CA LYS A 84 17.21 -17.57 -12.32
C LYS A 84 17.04 -19.08 -12.15
N VAL A 85 16.63 -19.51 -10.96
CA VAL A 85 16.46 -20.92 -10.58
C VAL A 85 14.97 -21.28 -10.68
N ASN A 86 14.64 -22.34 -11.41
CA ASN A 86 13.30 -22.92 -11.42
C ASN A 86 13.21 -24.03 -10.35
N VAL A 87 12.37 -23.85 -9.33
CA VAL A 87 12.23 -24.80 -8.20
C VAL A 87 11.25 -25.94 -8.52
N GLN A 88 10.60 -25.89 -9.70
CA GLN A 88 9.59 -26.85 -10.16
C GLN A 88 8.47 -27.05 -9.11
N SER A 89 7.83 -25.94 -8.75
CA SER A 89 6.70 -25.85 -7.82
C SER A 89 5.86 -24.61 -8.14
N LYS A 90 4.69 -24.45 -7.50
CA LYS A 90 3.92 -23.22 -7.46
C LYS A 90 4.65 -22.10 -6.68
N ALA A 91 3.96 -20.96 -6.53
CA ALA A 91 4.37 -19.77 -5.81
C ALA A 91 5.24 -20.06 -4.56
N ILE A 92 6.38 -19.39 -4.49
CA ILE A 92 7.25 -19.42 -3.30
C ILE A 92 6.61 -18.55 -2.22
N LYS A 93 6.60 -19.03 -0.97
CA LYS A 93 6.05 -18.32 0.20
C LYS A 93 7.14 -17.64 1.02
N SER A 94 8.24 -18.36 1.24
CA SER A 94 9.34 -17.91 2.09
C SER A 94 10.67 -18.44 1.58
N ILE A 95 11.70 -17.61 1.69
CA ILE A 95 13.10 -17.99 1.47
C ILE A 95 13.85 -17.70 2.77
N ASN A 96 14.60 -18.66 3.28
CA ASN A 96 15.44 -18.49 4.46
C ASN A 96 16.90 -18.88 4.13
N ARG A 97 17.87 -18.16 4.71
CA ARG A 97 19.30 -18.38 4.53
C ARG A 97 19.90 -19.00 5.78
N LEU A 98 20.71 -20.04 5.61
CA LEU A 98 21.58 -20.60 6.64
C LEU A 98 22.99 -20.74 6.03
N GLY A 99 23.83 -19.73 6.26
CA GLY A 99 25.19 -19.65 5.72
C GLY A 99 25.22 -19.70 4.18
N GLN A 100 25.68 -20.83 3.65
CA GLN A 100 25.82 -21.11 2.21
C GLN A 100 24.54 -21.65 1.55
N HIS A 101 23.56 -22.11 2.34
CA HIS A 101 22.36 -22.75 1.83
C HIS A 101 21.13 -21.84 1.94
N LEU A 102 20.25 -21.94 0.94
CA LEU A 102 18.90 -21.38 0.98
C LEU A 102 17.87 -22.50 1.13
N TYR A 103 16.85 -22.24 1.94
CA TYR A 103 15.70 -23.10 2.14
C TYR A 103 14.46 -22.38 1.60
N ILE A 104 13.87 -22.93 0.55
CA ILE A 104 12.82 -22.31 -0.25
C ILE A 104 11.51 -23.07 -0.01
N GLY A 105 10.54 -22.43 0.65
CA GLY A 105 9.22 -22.98 0.92
C GLY A 105 8.20 -22.58 -0.15
N SER A 106 7.51 -23.54 -0.75
CA SER A 106 6.52 -23.35 -1.82
C SER A 106 5.08 -23.63 -1.35
N ASP A 107 4.10 -23.00 -1.99
CA ASP A 107 2.66 -23.13 -1.72
C ASP A 107 2.12 -24.57 -1.84
N ASP A 108 2.79 -25.43 -2.64
CA ASP A 108 2.54 -26.88 -2.69
C ASP A 108 2.88 -27.63 -1.39
N GLY A 109 3.46 -26.96 -0.41
CA GLY A 109 3.97 -27.57 0.80
C GLY A 109 5.27 -28.36 0.61
N HIS A 110 6.07 -28.01 -0.40
CA HIS A 110 7.43 -28.51 -0.56
C HIS A 110 8.42 -27.49 0.01
N VAL A 111 9.52 -28.00 0.59
CA VAL A 111 10.71 -27.21 0.87
C VAL A 111 11.87 -27.77 0.06
N VAL A 112 12.65 -26.89 -0.55
CA VAL A 112 13.84 -27.26 -1.33
C VAL A 112 15.07 -26.59 -0.73
N LYS A 113 16.10 -27.40 -0.44
CA LYS A 113 17.44 -26.91 -0.08
C LYS A 113 18.23 -26.65 -1.35
N PHE A 114 18.79 -25.45 -1.45
CA PHE A 114 19.57 -24.97 -2.57
C PHE A 114 20.94 -24.49 -2.08
N ASP A 115 22.01 -24.80 -2.81
CA ASP A 115 23.36 -24.35 -2.49
C ASP A 115 23.79 -23.15 -3.35
N LEU A 116 24.23 -22.08 -2.69
CA LEU A 116 24.69 -20.85 -3.32
C LEU A 116 26.01 -21.02 -4.10
N LYS A 117 26.91 -21.94 -3.72
CA LYS A 117 28.20 -22.10 -4.41
C LYS A 117 28.09 -22.95 -5.69
N THR A 118 27.39 -24.08 -5.63
CA THR A 118 27.21 -24.96 -6.80
C THR A 118 26.03 -24.57 -7.69
N ASN A 119 25.17 -23.65 -7.22
CA ASN A 119 23.97 -23.17 -7.93
C ASN A 119 23.01 -24.33 -8.27
N LYS A 120 22.80 -25.24 -7.30
CA LYS A 120 22.03 -26.49 -7.47
C LYS A 120 21.03 -26.72 -6.34
N LEU A 121 19.94 -27.42 -6.69
CA LEU A 121 18.97 -27.95 -5.75
C LEU A 121 19.53 -29.27 -5.19
N GLU A 122 19.77 -29.34 -3.89
CA GLU A 122 20.38 -30.52 -3.25
C GLU A 122 19.33 -31.55 -2.80
N ALA A 123 18.21 -31.08 -2.22
CA ALA A 123 17.19 -31.95 -1.65
C ALA A 123 15.81 -31.28 -1.66
N LYS A 124 14.76 -32.05 -1.93
CA LYS A 124 13.36 -31.62 -1.98
C LYS A 124 12.51 -32.49 -1.05
N MET A 125 11.84 -31.86 -0.10
CA MET A 125 11.08 -32.51 0.98
C MET A 125 9.62 -32.04 0.95
N LYS A 126 8.66 -32.93 1.22
CA LYS A 126 7.22 -32.60 1.25
C LYS A 126 6.72 -32.55 2.68
N VAL A 127 6.07 -31.44 3.04
CA VAL A 127 5.75 -31.05 4.43
C VAL A 127 4.27 -30.64 4.58
N GLY A 128 3.64 -30.15 3.52
CA GLY A 128 2.25 -29.64 3.53
C GLY A 128 2.17 -28.13 3.75
N LYS A 129 0.94 -27.59 3.91
CA LYS A 129 0.68 -26.13 3.90
C LYS A 129 1.56 -25.41 4.92
N MET A 130 2.28 -24.39 4.46
CA MET A 130 3.11 -23.50 5.26
C MET A 130 3.05 -22.06 4.75
N CYS A 131 3.43 -21.12 5.61
CA CYS A 131 3.60 -19.71 5.28
C CYS A 131 5.06 -19.26 5.47
N ALA A 132 5.79 -19.84 6.42
CA ALA A 132 7.21 -19.54 6.68
C ALA A 132 8.06 -20.79 6.93
N VAL A 133 9.35 -20.70 6.61
CA VAL A 133 10.40 -21.71 6.82
C VAL A 133 11.59 -21.05 7.52
N ALA A 134 12.25 -21.76 8.44
CA ALA A 134 13.55 -21.37 9.00
C ALA A 134 14.43 -22.62 9.22
N ALA A 135 15.70 -22.58 8.83
CA ALA A 135 16.62 -23.71 8.95
C ALA A 135 17.61 -23.53 10.12
N LEU A 136 17.92 -24.62 10.82
CA LEU A 136 18.76 -24.63 12.02
C LEU A 136 20.19 -25.12 11.69
N PRO A 137 21.24 -24.62 12.39
CA PRO A 137 22.62 -25.06 12.21
C PRO A 137 22.85 -26.57 12.38
N ASP A 138 21.99 -27.25 13.14
CA ASP A 138 22.06 -28.69 13.42
C ASP A 138 21.42 -29.59 12.34
N GLY A 139 21.05 -29.01 11.20
CA GLY A 139 20.40 -29.73 10.10
C GLY A 139 18.90 -29.93 10.26
N LYS A 140 18.29 -29.52 11.39
CA LYS A 140 16.84 -29.51 11.54
C LYS A 140 16.21 -28.32 10.80
N MET A 141 14.91 -28.39 10.58
CA MET A 141 14.17 -27.35 9.87
C MET A 141 12.82 -27.08 10.53
N LEU A 142 12.49 -25.80 10.69
CA LEU A 142 11.22 -25.32 11.20
C LEU A 142 10.32 -24.86 10.06
N THR A 143 9.04 -25.25 10.12
CA THR A 143 8.00 -24.74 9.22
C THR A 143 6.82 -24.24 10.03
N ALA A 144 6.28 -23.08 9.68
CA ALA A 144 5.12 -22.51 10.35
C ALA A 144 3.92 -22.32 9.42
N SER A 145 2.75 -22.50 10.00
CA SER A 145 1.43 -22.28 9.39
C SER A 145 0.57 -21.51 10.38
N ARG A 146 -0.30 -22.19 11.13
CA ARG A 146 -0.79 -21.75 12.45
C ARG A 146 -0.01 -22.45 13.56
N GLU A 147 0.19 -23.76 13.41
CA GLU A 147 1.16 -24.55 14.17
C GLU A 147 2.59 -24.29 13.67
N ILE A 148 3.57 -24.47 14.55
CA ILE A 148 5.00 -24.55 14.21
C ILE A 148 5.45 -26.00 14.34
N LYS A 149 6.19 -26.51 13.35
CA LYS A 149 6.64 -27.90 13.27
C LYS A 149 8.15 -27.97 13.07
N LEU A 150 8.80 -28.80 13.86
CA LEU A 150 10.24 -29.09 13.78
C LEU A 150 10.44 -30.43 13.07
N TRP A 151 11.24 -30.41 12.01
CA TRP A 151 11.49 -31.54 11.12
C TRP A 151 12.97 -31.90 11.10
N ASN A 152 13.25 -33.20 10.91
CA ASN A 152 14.56 -33.69 10.51
C ASN A 152 14.70 -33.51 8.98
N PHE A 153 15.75 -32.84 8.51
CA PHE A 153 16.01 -32.62 7.08
C PHE A 153 17.30 -33.34 6.67
N PRO A 154 17.31 -34.15 5.60
CA PRO A 154 16.27 -34.30 4.58
C PRO A 154 15.26 -35.44 4.81
N SER A 155 15.29 -36.16 5.95
CA SER A 155 14.49 -37.39 6.13
C SER A 155 12.97 -37.18 6.13
N GLY A 156 12.50 -35.97 6.47
CA GLY A 156 11.07 -35.64 6.51
C GLY A 156 10.35 -36.08 7.78
N GLU A 157 11.09 -36.54 8.79
CA GLU A 157 10.53 -36.96 10.08
C GLU A 157 10.09 -35.74 10.90
N LEU A 158 8.87 -35.77 11.43
CA LEU A 158 8.37 -34.75 12.34
C LEU A 158 8.90 -35.01 13.76
N ILE A 159 9.85 -34.18 14.21
CA ILE A 159 10.46 -34.27 15.54
C ILE A 159 9.51 -33.73 16.61
N HIS A 160 8.91 -32.56 16.37
CA HIS A 160 8.09 -31.88 17.38
C HIS A 160 7.05 -30.91 16.77
N LYS A 161 6.01 -30.58 17.56
CA LYS A 161 5.03 -29.52 17.28
C LYS A 161 4.96 -28.56 18.45
N PHE A 162 5.11 -27.26 18.19
CA PHE A 162 4.86 -26.22 19.19
C PHE A 162 3.45 -25.65 19.01
N THR A 163 2.79 -25.25 20.11
CA THR A 163 1.52 -24.51 20.04
C THR A 163 1.82 -23.12 19.49
N GLY A 164 1.51 -22.88 18.22
CA GLY A 164 1.82 -21.64 17.52
C GLY A 164 0.83 -20.51 17.82
N HIS A 165 0.27 -19.92 16.77
CA HIS A 165 -0.61 -18.74 16.87
C HIS A 165 -2.02 -19.03 16.37
N LYS A 166 -2.96 -18.13 16.70
CA LYS A 166 -4.36 -18.22 16.22
C LYS A 166 -4.45 -17.91 14.73
N ASN A 167 -3.76 -16.85 14.30
CA ASN A 167 -3.64 -16.47 12.90
C ASN A 167 -2.43 -17.16 12.22
N GLU A 168 -2.31 -17.00 10.90
CA GLU A 168 -1.18 -17.57 10.16
C GLU A 168 0.11 -16.79 10.44
N ILE A 169 1.19 -17.53 10.69
CA ILE A 169 2.50 -17.03 11.08
C ILE A 169 3.22 -16.51 9.83
N HIS A 170 3.58 -15.22 9.84
CA HIS A 170 4.20 -14.55 8.70
C HIS A 170 5.73 -14.52 8.80
N SER A 171 6.31 -14.66 9.99
CA SER A 171 7.77 -14.67 10.17
C SER A 171 8.23 -15.59 11.31
N LEU A 172 9.40 -16.18 11.07
CA LEU A 172 10.17 -17.02 11.99
C LEU A 172 11.58 -16.48 12.07
N HIS A 173 12.07 -16.24 13.29
CA HIS A 173 13.46 -15.84 13.55
C HIS A 173 14.08 -16.85 14.51
N ILE A 174 15.15 -17.49 14.06
CA ILE A 174 15.99 -18.34 14.92
C ILE A 174 16.98 -17.42 15.64
N ILE A 175 17.12 -17.63 16.94
CA ILE A 175 18.03 -16.90 17.82
C ILE A 175 19.04 -17.91 18.34
N GLU A 176 20.26 -17.81 17.85
CA GLU A 176 21.39 -18.62 18.34
C GLU A 176 22.04 -17.90 19.53
N ALA A 177 22.07 -18.57 20.67
CA ALA A 177 22.61 -18.13 21.95
C ALA A 177 23.16 -19.37 22.70
N ASP A 178 23.28 -19.32 24.03
CA ASP A 178 23.66 -20.48 24.86
C ASP A 178 22.70 -21.68 24.67
N LYS A 179 21.47 -21.41 24.21
CA LYS A 179 20.54 -22.36 23.58
C LYS A 179 20.04 -21.77 22.26
N CYS A 180 19.56 -22.62 21.37
CA CYS A 180 18.78 -22.16 20.22
C CYS A 180 17.34 -21.85 20.66
N TYR A 181 16.89 -20.63 20.38
CA TYR A 181 15.51 -20.20 20.60
C TYR A 181 14.82 -19.89 19.27
N LEU A 182 13.50 -20.02 19.25
CA LEU A 182 12.66 -19.61 18.13
C LEU A 182 11.77 -18.46 18.57
N LEU A 183 11.72 -17.41 17.76
CA LEU A 183 10.74 -16.33 17.84
C LEU A 183 9.80 -16.41 16.64
N SER A 184 8.48 -16.25 16.85
CA SER A 184 7.52 -16.15 15.76
C SER A 184 6.44 -15.09 15.96
N SER A 185 6.06 -14.46 14.84
CA SER A 185 4.97 -13.49 14.75
C SER A 185 3.90 -13.96 13.76
N ALA A 186 2.65 -13.90 14.20
CA ALA A 186 1.48 -13.92 13.33
C ALA A 186 0.95 -12.49 13.16
N ARG A 187 -0.10 -12.31 12.35
CA ARG A 187 -0.88 -11.06 12.34
C ARG A 187 -1.77 -10.96 13.59
N ASP A 188 -1.11 -10.87 14.73
CA ASP A 188 -1.65 -10.71 16.07
C ASP A 188 -0.74 -9.70 16.80
N ARG A 189 -1.10 -9.29 18.01
CA ARG A 189 -0.27 -8.40 18.85
C ARG A 189 0.78 -9.13 19.69
N PHE A 190 0.87 -10.46 19.54
CA PHE A 190 1.70 -11.34 20.35
C PHE A 190 2.90 -11.83 19.53
N ILE A 191 4.09 -11.74 20.11
CA ILE A 191 5.28 -12.46 19.65
C ILE A 191 5.58 -13.52 20.69
N ASN A 192 5.68 -14.77 20.27
CA ASN A 192 5.97 -15.88 21.17
C ASN A 192 7.39 -16.39 20.94
N ILE A 193 8.04 -16.81 22.03
CA ILE A 193 9.42 -17.31 22.07
C ILE A 193 9.41 -18.73 22.65
N TRP A 194 10.09 -19.68 22.01
CA TRP A 194 10.25 -21.07 22.47
C TRP A 194 11.73 -21.43 22.58
N SER A 195 12.07 -22.33 23.52
CA SER A 195 13.39 -22.98 23.61
C SER A 195 13.37 -24.25 22.76
N LEU A 196 14.26 -24.35 21.77
CA LEU A 196 14.36 -25.52 20.89
C LEU A 196 15.12 -26.68 21.54
N SER A 197 15.88 -26.42 22.61
CA SER A 197 16.55 -27.45 23.41
C SER A 197 15.58 -28.18 24.34
N ASP A 198 14.61 -27.47 24.93
CA ASP A 198 13.76 -28.01 25.99
C ASP A 198 12.49 -28.70 25.45
N LEU A 199 12.19 -28.51 24.15
CA LEU A 199 11.08 -29.15 23.39
C LEU A 199 9.75 -29.20 24.16
N LYS A 200 9.40 -28.09 24.83
CA LYS A 200 8.09 -27.86 25.41
C LYS A 200 7.15 -27.28 24.34
N PRO A 201 5.87 -27.69 24.29
CA PRO A 201 4.92 -27.18 23.31
C PRO A 201 4.60 -25.70 23.54
N ASP A 202 4.50 -25.30 24.82
CA ASP A 202 4.18 -23.96 25.29
C ASP A 202 5.34 -22.96 25.09
N PRO A 203 5.05 -21.67 24.87
CA PRO A 203 6.09 -20.64 24.78
C PRO A 203 6.80 -20.41 26.13
N LEU A 204 8.11 -20.17 26.05
CA LEU A 204 8.97 -19.75 27.15
C LEU A 204 8.64 -18.31 27.60
N ALA A 205 8.37 -17.42 26.64
CA ALA A 205 7.97 -16.04 26.90
C ALA A 205 7.05 -15.54 25.77
N SER A 206 6.26 -14.51 26.08
CA SER A 206 5.41 -13.79 25.12
C SER A 206 5.64 -12.29 25.26
N LEU A 207 5.83 -11.59 24.14
CA LEU A 207 5.93 -10.14 24.05
C LEU A 207 4.60 -9.59 23.49
N VAL A 208 4.09 -8.51 24.06
CA VAL A 208 2.83 -7.88 23.63
C VAL A 208 3.08 -6.48 23.11
N ALA A 209 2.80 -6.28 21.82
CA ALA A 209 2.70 -4.99 21.17
C ALA A 209 1.35 -4.31 21.53
N GLU A 210 1.30 -2.99 21.38
CA GLU A 210 0.06 -2.23 21.62
C GLU A 210 -0.95 -2.44 20.49
N ASP A 211 -0.46 -2.73 19.29
CA ASP A 211 -1.21 -2.89 18.04
C ASP A 211 -0.68 -4.08 17.21
N ASN A 212 -1.35 -4.43 16.10
CA ASN A 212 -0.98 -5.52 15.20
C ASN A 212 0.45 -5.36 14.65
N ILE A 213 1.12 -6.49 14.43
CA ILE A 213 2.53 -6.52 14.02
C ILE A 213 2.66 -6.60 12.49
N SER A 214 3.44 -5.67 11.93
CA SER A 214 3.75 -5.56 10.50
C SER A 214 5.13 -6.13 10.13
N SER A 215 6.15 -5.90 10.98
CA SER A 215 7.47 -6.55 10.83
C SER A 215 8.16 -6.74 12.18
N VAL A 216 9.05 -7.75 12.26
CA VAL A 216 9.89 -8.02 13.42
C VAL A 216 11.34 -8.22 12.98
N TYR A 217 12.26 -7.65 13.76
CA TYR A 217 13.69 -7.94 13.67
C TYR A 217 14.25 -8.20 15.07
N VAL A 218 15.24 -9.08 15.15
CA VAL A 218 15.90 -9.49 16.39
C VAL A 218 17.39 -9.27 16.27
N HIS A 219 17.99 -8.73 17.32
CA HIS A 219 19.44 -8.71 17.53
C HIS A 219 19.74 -9.38 18.88
N ASN A 220 20.84 -10.13 18.97
CA ASN A 220 21.26 -10.85 20.17
C ASN A 220 22.68 -10.45 20.55
N ILE A 221 22.86 -9.98 21.78
CA ILE A 221 24.18 -9.72 22.36
C ILE A 221 24.27 -10.52 23.66
N ARG A 222 25.08 -11.59 23.68
CA ARG A 222 25.43 -12.35 24.89
C ARG A 222 24.20 -12.78 25.71
N ASN A 223 23.22 -13.41 25.03
CA ASN A 223 21.96 -13.92 25.60
C ASN A 223 20.96 -12.84 26.09
N ASN A 224 21.25 -11.54 25.86
CA ASN A 224 20.24 -10.48 25.87
C ASN A 224 19.75 -10.24 24.43
N ILE A 225 18.44 -10.38 24.20
CA ILE A 225 17.83 -10.07 22.90
C ILE A 225 17.16 -8.70 22.93
N THR A 226 17.39 -7.95 21.87
CA THR A 226 16.65 -6.72 21.56
C THR A 226 15.78 -6.99 20.34
N VAL A 227 14.47 -6.97 20.53
CA VAL A 227 13.47 -7.22 19.49
C VAL A 227 12.83 -5.88 19.10
N THR A 228 12.99 -5.50 17.83
CA THR A 228 12.39 -4.30 17.24
C THR A 228 11.18 -4.69 16.40
N VAL A 229 10.03 -4.07 16.66
CA VAL A 229 8.72 -4.46 16.12
C VAL A 229 8.01 -3.25 15.54
N THR A 230 7.71 -3.25 14.23
CA THR A 230 6.85 -2.21 13.63
C THR A 230 5.38 -2.67 13.63
N THR A 231 4.49 -1.76 13.97
CA THR A 231 3.03 -2.01 14.05
C THR A 231 2.28 -1.52 12.81
N GLU A 232 1.03 -1.95 12.64
CA GLU A 232 0.15 -1.44 11.57
C GLU A 232 -0.18 0.06 11.75
N SER A 233 -0.26 0.56 12.98
CA SER A 233 -0.31 2.01 13.33
C SER A 233 1.00 2.78 13.05
N GLY A 234 2.05 2.12 12.56
CA GLY A 234 3.31 2.76 12.19
C GLY A 234 4.13 3.25 13.38
N THR A 235 3.97 2.61 14.54
CA THR A 235 4.83 2.82 15.73
C THR A 235 5.93 1.76 15.75
N LEU A 236 7.09 2.09 16.36
CA LEU A 236 8.14 1.12 16.65
C LEU A 236 8.10 0.79 18.14
N HIS A 237 8.01 -0.50 18.47
CA HIS A 237 8.24 -1.00 19.82
C HIS A 237 9.63 -1.63 19.91
N VAL A 238 10.35 -1.35 20.99
CA VAL A 238 11.61 -2.01 21.34
C VAL A 238 11.41 -2.80 22.62
N PHE A 239 11.68 -4.10 22.56
CA PHE A 239 11.68 -5.01 23.71
C PHE A 239 13.12 -5.42 23.99
N GLU A 240 13.56 -5.30 25.23
CA GLU A 240 14.83 -5.88 25.72
C GLU A 240 14.48 -7.03 26.67
N HIS A 241 15.08 -8.21 26.44
CA HIS A 241 14.80 -9.40 27.24
C HIS A 241 16.02 -10.32 27.31
N VAL A 242 16.46 -10.62 28.53
CA VAL A 242 17.45 -11.68 28.78
C VAL A 242 16.73 -13.02 28.86
N LEU A 243 17.18 -14.02 28.09
CA LEU A 243 16.51 -15.31 27.89
C LEU A 243 16.66 -16.28 29.09
N ASN A 244 16.35 -15.79 30.29
CA ASN A 244 16.55 -16.48 31.57
C ASN A 244 15.25 -17.10 32.10
N GLY A 245 14.84 -18.22 31.48
CA GLY A 245 13.74 -19.07 31.98
C GLY A 245 12.34 -18.66 31.51
N CYS A 246 11.32 -19.35 32.03
CA CYS A 246 9.92 -19.16 31.63
C CYS A 246 9.31 -17.91 32.27
N VAL A 247 8.77 -17.01 31.45
CA VAL A 247 8.08 -15.79 31.90
C VAL A 247 6.56 -15.98 31.79
N ALA A 248 5.89 -16.18 32.92
CA ALA A 248 4.45 -16.49 32.98
C ALA A 248 3.52 -15.30 32.65
N HIS A 249 4.06 -14.09 32.47
CA HIS A 249 3.29 -12.90 32.13
C HIS A 249 3.82 -12.26 30.83
N PRO A 250 2.94 -11.77 29.94
CA PRO A 250 3.36 -11.13 28.70
C PRO A 250 4.17 -9.87 28.98
N LEU A 251 5.34 -9.78 28.36
CA LEU A 251 6.26 -8.65 28.48
C LEU A 251 5.74 -7.47 27.63
N LYS A 252 5.77 -6.27 28.22
CA LYS A 252 5.48 -5.00 27.53
C LYS A 252 6.75 -4.42 26.89
N PRO A 253 6.64 -3.54 25.89
CA PRO A 253 7.80 -2.87 25.32
C PRO A 253 8.58 -2.07 26.39
N HIS A 254 9.90 -2.05 26.26
CA HIS A 254 10.78 -1.23 27.10
C HIS A 254 10.62 0.24 26.73
N GLY A 255 10.61 0.53 25.42
CA GLY A 255 10.36 1.85 24.86
C GLY A 255 9.56 1.78 23.58
N THR A 256 8.76 2.81 23.32
CA THR A 256 8.09 3.05 22.04
C THR A 256 8.72 4.25 21.35
N LEU A 257 8.82 4.19 20.03
CA LEU A 257 9.30 5.27 19.18
C LEU A 257 8.21 5.64 18.17
N GLN A 258 7.93 6.94 18.08
CA GLN A 258 7.06 7.51 17.06
C GLN A 258 7.79 8.67 16.37
N ILE A 259 7.61 8.80 15.05
CA ILE A 259 8.14 9.92 14.27
C ILE A 259 6.97 10.85 13.96
N ALA A 260 7.13 12.13 14.29
CA ALA A 260 6.18 13.18 13.99
C ALA A 260 6.78 14.16 12.98
N VAL A 261 5.94 14.80 12.18
CA VAL A 261 6.33 15.87 11.26
C VAL A 261 5.64 17.16 11.65
N ASP A 262 6.45 18.18 11.91
CA ASP A 262 5.99 19.53 12.20
C ASP A 262 5.52 20.17 10.89
N ASN A 263 4.21 20.29 10.72
CA ASN A 263 3.65 20.89 9.52
C ASN A 263 3.55 22.41 9.70
N ILE A 264 4.58 23.14 9.26
CA ILE A 264 4.74 24.61 9.39
C ILE A 264 3.50 25.46 8.96
N LYS A 265 2.48 24.87 8.31
CA LYS A 265 1.23 25.53 7.89
C LYS A 265 0.00 25.26 8.76
N ASP A 266 0.00 24.20 9.57
CA ASP A 266 -1.11 23.79 10.44
C ASP A 266 -0.50 23.34 11.77
N GLU A 267 -0.87 23.90 12.92
CA GLU A 267 -0.24 23.63 14.24
C GLU A 267 -0.43 22.18 14.77
N GLU A 268 -0.95 21.27 13.94
CA GLU A 268 -1.12 19.85 14.21
C GLU A 268 0.14 19.05 13.82
N THR A 269 0.81 18.45 14.81
CA THR A 269 1.92 17.50 14.56
C THR A 269 1.38 16.20 13.93
N VAL A 270 1.79 15.89 12.69
CA VAL A 270 1.30 14.70 11.98
C VAL A 270 2.25 13.52 12.22
N GLN A 271 1.77 12.44 12.83
CA GLN A 271 2.55 11.20 12.95
C GLN A 271 2.84 10.61 11.56
N MET A 272 4.11 10.32 11.28
CA MET A 272 4.54 9.59 10.09
C MET A 272 4.71 8.10 10.44
N PRO A 273 4.20 7.17 9.61
CA PRO A 273 4.31 5.76 9.89
C PRO A 273 5.74 5.27 9.68
N ILE A 274 6.25 4.56 10.69
CA ILE A 274 7.40 3.68 10.59
C ILE A 274 6.95 2.42 9.84
N ILE A 275 7.62 2.11 8.74
CA ILE A 275 7.30 0.98 7.86
C ILE A 275 8.08 -0.27 8.27
N CYS A 276 9.40 -0.13 8.38
CA CYS A 276 10.33 -1.21 8.66
C CYS A 276 11.47 -0.68 9.53
N SER A 277 11.99 -1.52 10.42
CA SER A 277 13.10 -1.16 11.32
C SER A 277 14.07 -2.33 11.44
N LYS A 278 15.37 -2.11 11.29
CA LYS A 278 16.40 -3.14 11.54
C LYS A 278 17.46 -2.64 12.51
N ILE A 279 17.78 -3.49 13.47
CA ILE A 279 18.71 -3.21 14.57
C ILE A 279 20.12 -3.73 14.26
N TYR A 280 21.11 -2.90 14.58
CA TYR A 280 22.55 -3.13 14.44
C TYR A 280 23.25 -2.67 15.73
N ASP A 281 23.74 -3.61 16.52
CA ASP A 281 24.48 -3.44 17.78
C ASP A 281 23.76 -2.57 18.85
N SER A 282 23.76 -1.25 18.67
CA SER A 282 23.12 -0.27 19.57
C SER A 282 22.34 0.80 18.82
N ALA A 283 22.04 0.60 17.54
CA ALA A 283 21.36 1.56 16.68
C ALA A 283 20.33 0.89 15.76
N VAL A 284 19.22 1.58 15.51
CA VAL A 284 18.11 1.08 14.68
C VAL A 284 18.00 1.93 13.42
N TYR A 285 18.14 1.28 12.28
CA TYR A 285 17.84 1.82 10.97
C TYR A 285 16.33 1.78 10.79
N VAL A 286 15.70 2.94 10.60
CA VAL A 286 14.26 3.11 10.50
C VAL A 286 13.90 3.65 9.13
N ALA A 287 13.02 2.94 8.41
CA ALA A 287 12.37 3.41 7.20
C ALA A 287 11.00 3.99 7.54
N TYR A 288 10.75 5.26 7.24
CA TYR A 288 9.50 5.95 7.58
C TYR A 288 8.99 6.85 6.45
N GLY A 289 7.69 7.18 6.50
CA GLY A 289 7.05 8.14 5.59
C GLY A 289 5.97 7.54 4.69
N THR A 290 5.44 8.37 3.80
CA THR A 290 4.30 8.03 2.92
C THR A 290 4.76 7.63 1.53
N ARG A 291 4.65 6.34 1.20
CA ARG A 291 4.98 5.77 -0.13
C ARG A 291 4.41 6.62 -1.28
N PRO A 292 5.20 6.91 -2.34
CA PRO A 292 6.54 6.40 -2.62
C PRO A 292 7.70 7.11 -1.87
N PHE A 293 7.40 8.14 -1.08
CA PHE A 293 8.41 8.94 -0.37
C PHE A 293 8.79 8.28 0.95
N LEU A 294 9.92 7.56 0.95
CA LEU A 294 10.53 6.98 2.13
C LEU A 294 11.76 7.81 2.55
N ALA A 295 11.91 8.00 3.86
CA ALA A 295 13.15 8.47 4.47
C ALA A 295 13.76 7.35 5.31
N PHE A 296 15.08 7.40 5.48
CA PHE A 296 15.85 6.45 6.28
C PHE A 296 16.67 7.22 7.31
N GLU A 297 16.67 6.75 8.56
CA GLU A 297 17.46 7.34 9.64
C GLU A 297 18.04 6.23 10.54
N ASN A 298 19.23 6.47 11.09
CA ASN A 298 19.89 5.56 12.02
C ASN A 298 19.88 6.15 13.45
N ILE A 299 19.06 5.56 14.32
CA ILE A 299 18.71 6.09 15.64
C ILE A 299 19.38 5.24 16.73
N LYS A 300 20.25 5.85 17.56
CA LYS A 300 20.94 5.16 18.65
C LYS A 300 19.99 4.89 19.83
N LEU A 301 19.92 3.63 20.28
CA LEU A 301 19.00 3.14 21.31
C LEU A 301 19.20 3.77 22.70
N GLN A 302 20.42 4.22 23.00
CA GLN A 302 20.87 4.76 24.30
C GLN A 302 20.12 6.01 24.81
N LYS A 303 19.06 6.47 24.14
CA LYS A 303 18.22 7.62 24.52
C LYS A 303 16.72 7.34 24.50
N LEU A 304 16.29 6.07 24.42
CA LEU A 304 14.87 5.73 24.43
C LEU A 304 14.29 5.82 25.85
N ASN A 305 13.37 6.77 26.04
CA ASN A 305 12.40 6.74 27.14
C ASN A 305 11.21 5.83 26.77
N LYS A 306 10.35 5.53 27.76
CA LYS A 306 9.15 4.67 27.59
C LYS A 306 8.31 5.03 26.36
N CYS A 307 8.15 6.32 26.07
CA CYS A 307 7.71 6.81 24.77
C CYS A 307 8.67 7.92 24.32
N THR A 308 9.21 7.79 23.11
CA THR A 308 10.11 8.78 22.49
C THR A 308 9.46 9.28 21.19
N PHE A 309 9.27 10.60 21.09
CA PHE A 309 8.79 11.26 19.88
C PHE A 309 9.97 11.94 19.19
N ILE A 310 10.09 11.76 17.88
CA ILE A 310 11.12 12.42 17.06
C ILE A 310 10.43 13.31 16.03
N ALA A 311 10.54 14.62 16.20
CA ALA A 311 10.08 15.61 15.22
C ALA A 311 11.04 15.69 14.02
N ARG A 312 10.50 15.68 12.80
CA ARG A 312 11.24 15.73 11.53
C ARG A 312 10.57 16.67 10.53
N GLN A 313 11.33 17.07 9.51
CA GLN A 313 10.75 17.71 8.33
C GLN A 313 10.09 16.67 7.42
N ASP A 314 9.09 17.11 6.66
CA ASP A 314 8.34 16.28 5.72
C ASP A 314 9.24 15.77 4.58
N PRO A 315 9.38 14.44 4.36
CA PRO A 315 10.22 13.89 3.30
C PRO A 315 9.74 14.22 1.88
N ARG A 316 8.54 14.78 1.73
CA ARG A 316 8.05 15.35 0.46
C ARG A 316 8.65 16.73 0.15
N LYS A 317 9.18 17.43 1.17
CA LYS A 317 9.75 18.79 1.06
C LYS A 317 11.29 18.79 0.96
N SER A 318 11.97 17.73 1.40
CA SER A 318 13.43 17.65 1.57
C SER A 318 14.25 17.48 0.27
N LYS A 319 13.80 18.02 -0.86
CA LYS A 319 14.58 18.06 -2.13
C LYS A 319 15.44 19.33 -2.30
N SER A 320 15.50 20.19 -1.29
CA SER A 320 16.28 21.42 -1.30
C SER A 320 17.21 21.55 -0.09
N VAL A 321 18.53 21.54 -0.36
CA VAL A 321 19.64 21.97 0.51
C VAL A 321 19.87 21.15 1.79
N VAL A 322 21.06 20.54 1.86
CA VAL A 322 21.63 20.02 3.12
C VAL A 322 22.10 21.19 3.98
N GLY A 323 21.38 21.46 5.08
CA GLY A 323 21.75 22.47 6.07
C GLY A 323 21.73 21.89 7.49
N ASN A 324 22.91 21.64 8.08
CA ASN A 324 23.05 21.03 9.41
C ASN A 324 22.73 22.01 10.55
N HIS A 325 21.44 22.32 10.74
CA HIS A 325 20.98 23.04 11.94
C HIS A 325 20.62 22.06 13.06
N ILE A 326 21.66 21.62 13.80
CA ILE A 326 21.47 21.04 15.13
C ILE A 326 21.15 22.18 16.10
N ILE A 327 19.86 22.46 16.30
CA ILE A 327 19.42 23.34 17.38
C ILE A 327 19.45 22.52 18.67
N ASN A 328 20.49 22.71 19.48
CA ASN A 328 20.51 22.28 20.88
C ASN A 328 19.74 23.32 21.72
N PRO A 329 18.55 23.01 22.26
CA PRO A 329 18.05 23.74 23.42
C PRO A 329 18.94 23.37 24.62
N ASN A 330 19.73 24.32 25.12
CA ASN A 330 20.50 24.12 26.34
C ASN A 330 19.54 23.86 27.51
N ILE A 331 19.74 22.75 28.23
CA ILE A 331 19.01 22.47 29.47
C ILE A 331 19.45 23.51 30.50
N THR A 332 18.52 24.37 30.91
CA THR A 332 18.61 25.14 32.16
C THR A 332 17.29 25.00 32.91
N ASP A 333 17.42 24.78 34.21
CA ASP A 333 16.40 24.77 35.26
C ASP A 333 15.14 23.90 35.06
N SER A 334 15.25 22.72 35.66
CA SER A 334 14.15 21.82 35.97
C SER A 334 12.97 22.50 36.69
N LYS A 335 11.79 22.39 36.10
CA LYS A 335 10.58 22.02 36.84
C LYS A 335 10.03 20.71 36.29
N CYS A 336 10.14 19.65 37.08
CA CYS A 336 9.41 18.42 36.81
C CYS A 336 7.91 18.69 36.94
N ILE A 337 7.20 18.74 35.81
CA ILE A 337 5.74 18.67 35.84
C ILE A 337 5.39 17.20 36.10
N GLU A 338 5.11 16.87 37.35
CA GLU A 338 4.41 15.62 37.68
C GLU A 338 3.08 15.60 36.90
N LEU A 339 2.94 14.66 35.98
CA LEU A 339 1.64 14.30 35.41
C LEU A 339 0.80 13.57 36.48
N LYS A 340 0.30 14.34 37.45
CA LYS A 340 -0.75 13.88 38.35
C LYS A 340 -1.95 13.47 37.52
N ASN A 341 -2.38 12.21 37.67
CA ASN A 341 -3.47 11.61 36.92
C ASN A 341 -4.66 12.56 36.76
N SER A 342 -4.86 13.07 35.55
CA SER A 342 -6.04 13.84 35.16
C SER A 342 -7.25 12.90 35.13
N ARG A 343 -7.84 12.68 36.30
CA ARG A 343 -9.22 12.17 36.40
C ARG A 343 -10.10 13.00 35.47
N SER A 344 -10.98 12.30 34.75
CA SER A 344 -12.16 12.80 34.03
C SER A 344 -12.50 14.27 34.29
N SER A 345 -12.45 15.09 33.24
CA SER A 345 -12.85 16.49 33.26
C SER A 345 -14.36 16.63 33.48
N ASN A 346 -14.78 16.51 34.74
CA ASN A 346 -16.10 16.91 35.20
C ASN A 346 -16.21 18.43 35.06
N LEU A 347 -16.83 18.91 33.98
CA LEU A 347 -17.34 20.28 33.94
C LEU A 347 -18.27 20.46 35.15
N PRO A 348 -18.17 21.59 35.88
CA PRO A 348 -19.03 21.83 37.04
C PRO A 348 -20.50 21.83 36.62
N LEU A 349 -21.38 21.37 37.52
CA LEU A 349 -22.80 21.18 37.20
C LEU A 349 -23.45 22.49 36.72
N GLU A 350 -23.01 23.63 37.25
CA GLU A 350 -23.49 24.96 36.91
C GLU A 350 -23.23 25.34 35.43
N THR A 351 -22.08 25.01 34.85
CA THR A 351 -21.83 25.31 33.42
C THR A 351 -22.54 24.32 32.48
N ARG A 352 -22.93 23.15 32.98
CA ARG A 352 -23.92 22.30 32.30
C ARG A 352 -25.34 22.86 32.41
N LEU A 353 -25.71 23.40 33.57
CA LEU A 353 -27.04 23.97 33.81
C LEU A 353 -27.26 25.29 33.05
N GLN A 354 -26.28 26.20 32.99
CA GLN A 354 -26.38 27.43 32.17
C GLN A 354 -26.59 27.09 30.69
N ASN A 355 -25.79 26.16 30.15
CA ASN A 355 -25.96 25.63 28.79
C ASN A 355 -27.25 24.79 28.59
N MET A 356 -28.07 24.60 29.62
CA MET A 356 -29.39 23.96 29.57
C MET A 356 -30.53 24.91 29.95
N SER A 357 -30.26 26.12 30.45
CA SER A 357 -31.27 27.04 31.00
C SER A 357 -31.63 28.21 30.09
N GLU A 358 -30.84 28.50 29.05
CA GLU A 358 -31.07 29.67 28.17
C GLU A 358 -31.96 29.37 26.95
N GLU A 359 -32.27 28.11 26.61
CA GLU A 359 -33.17 27.75 25.50
C GLU A 359 -34.26 26.74 25.90
N ILE A 360 -35.29 27.20 26.64
CA ILE A 360 -36.63 26.56 26.64
C ILE A 360 -37.71 27.63 26.45
N GLU A 361 -37.76 28.23 25.27
CA GLU A 361 -39.03 28.74 24.72
C GLU A 361 -39.59 27.71 23.73
N ASN A 362 -40.81 27.23 23.99
CA ASN A 362 -41.41 26.14 23.26
C ASN A 362 -41.97 26.60 21.89
N THR A 363 -41.11 26.67 20.88
CA THR A 363 -41.53 26.71 19.47
C THR A 363 -41.29 25.36 18.79
N VAL A 364 -42.19 24.97 17.87
CA VAL A 364 -42.21 23.64 17.25
C VAL A 364 -40.94 23.42 16.41
N GLN A 365 -40.00 22.62 16.92
CA GLN A 365 -38.71 22.45 16.27
C GLN A 365 -38.84 21.87 14.86
N THR A 366 -38.44 22.64 13.85
CA THR A 366 -38.39 22.17 12.47
C THR A 366 -37.11 21.37 12.23
N LYS A 367 -37.15 20.41 11.31
CA LYS A 367 -35.98 19.56 10.99
C LYS A 367 -34.71 20.34 10.61
N GLY A 368 -34.85 21.60 10.18
CA GLY A 368 -33.72 22.48 9.90
C GLY A 368 -32.96 22.93 11.14
N GLU A 369 -33.63 23.23 12.26
CA GLU A 369 -32.97 23.74 13.47
C GLU A 369 -31.99 22.72 14.07
N SER A 370 -32.38 21.45 14.15
CA SER A 370 -31.50 20.36 14.58
C SER A 370 -30.21 20.28 13.73
N ILE A 371 -30.32 20.50 12.41
CA ILE A 371 -29.17 20.47 11.50
C ILE A 371 -28.29 21.73 11.68
N VAL A 372 -28.88 22.91 11.90
CA VAL A 372 -28.12 24.15 12.21
C VAL A 372 -27.30 23.98 13.49
N HIS A 373 -27.88 23.40 14.54
CA HIS A 373 -27.20 23.24 15.83
C HIS A 373 -26.03 22.23 15.70
N LEU A 374 -26.24 21.09 15.02
CA LEU A 374 -25.19 20.13 14.70
C LEU A 374 -24.07 20.73 13.84
N LEU A 375 -24.41 21.58 12.86
CA LEU A 375 -23.45 22.23 11.98
C LEU A 375 -22.61 23.29 12.72
N ILE A 376 -23.21 24.11 13.59
CA ILE A 376 -22.49 25.06 14.44
C ILE A 376 -21.56 24.33 15.42
N GLN A 377 -22.03 23.25 16.05
CA GLN A 377 -21.21 22.43 16.94
C GLN A 377 -20.03 21.77 16.19
N GLY A 378 -20.29 21.18 15.01
CA GLY A 378 -19.27 20.56 14.16
C GLY A 378 -18.24 21.57 13.63
N LEU A 379 -18.65 22.79 13.26
CA LEU A 379 -17.74 23.84 12.81
C LEU A 379 -16.86 24.37 13.94
N ARG A 380 -17.39 24.51 15.17
CA ARG A 380 -16.62 24.94 16.35
C ARG A 380 -15.67 23.87 16.89
N SER A 381 -16.03 22.59 16.77
CA SER A 381 -15.21 21.45 17.27
C SER A 381 -14.31 20.82 16.21
N ASN A 382 -14.49 21.16 14.93
CA ASN A 382 -13.87 20.51 13.76
C ASN A 382 -14.15 18.99 13.66
N ASP A 383 -15.15 18.47 14.39
CA ASP A 383 -15.52 17.05 14.42
C ASP A 383 -16.01 16.58 13.05
N LYS A 384 -15.30 15.62 12.47
CA LYS A 384 -15.60 15.04 11.16
C LYS A 384 -16.95 14.32 11.16
N SER A 385 -17.29 13.61 12.23
CA SER A 385 -18.52 12.80 12.31
C SER A 385 -19.78 13.66 12.34
N LEU A 386 -19.76 14.71 13.16
CA LEU A 386 -20.86 15.69 13.23
C LEU A 386 -21.00 16.44 11.90
N LEU A 387 -19.89 16.94 11.33
CA LEU A 387 -19.89 17.64 10.05
C LEU A 387 -20.37 16.76 8.88
N GLU A 388 -19.98 15.49 8.83
CA GLU A 388 -20.51 14.56 7.82
C GLU A 388 -22.02 14.36 7.99
N SER A 389 -22.50 14.12 9.22
CA SER A 389 -23.94 13.96 9.50
C SER A 389 -24.79 15.19 9.11
N ALA A 390 -24.26 16.40 9.27
CA ALA A 390 -24.94 17.64 8.94
C ALA A 390 -24.85 17.98 7.44
N LEU A 391 -23.73 17.69 6.77
CA LEU A 391 -23.50 18.08 5.38
C LEU A 391 -24.07 17.09 4.36
N PHE A 392 -24.15 15.78 4.65
CA PHE A 392 -24.66 14.76 3.71
C PHE A 392 -26.18 14.80 3.44
N VAL A 393 -26.86 15.87 3.83
CA VAL A 393 -28.26 16.15 3.52
C VAL A 393 -28.44 16.39 2.01
N LYS A 394 -29.45 15.74 1.41
CA LYS A 394 -29.65 15.72 -0.06
C LYS A 394 -30.66 16.76 -0.60
N ASP A 395 -31.54 17.29 0.25
CA ASP A 395 -32.63 18.19 -0.13
C ASP A 395 -32.17 19.67 -0.10
N GLU A 396 -32.13 20.29 -1.27
CA GLU A 396 -31.71 21.69 -1.45
C GLU A 396 -32.54 22.67 -0.60
N ARG A 397 -33.85 22.41 -0.41
CA ARG A 397 -34.71 23.27 0.42
C ARG A 397 -34.29 23.25 1.88
N THR A 398 -33.77 22.13 2.38
CA THR A 398 -33.21 22.08 3.75
C THR A 398 -31.83 22.72 3.83
N ILE A 399 -31.04 22.71 2.75
CA ILE A 399 -29.77 23.43 2.68
C ILE A 399 -30.02 24.95 2.72
N ASP A 400 -30.94 25.49 1.91
CA ASP A 400 -31.28 26.92 1.95
C ASP A 400 -31.83 27.37 3.31
N ASN A 401 -32.74 26.56 3.90
CA ASN A 401 -33.33 26.85 5.21
C ASN A 401 -32.36 26.71 6.39
N THR A 402 -31.23 26.00 6.24
CA THR A 402 -30.17 25.95 7.26
C THR A 402 -29.14 27.06 7.04
N VAL A 403 -28.71 27.29 5.79
CA VAL A 403 -27.77 28.37 5.42
C VAL A 403 -28.31 29.76 5.76
N SER A 404 -29.60 30.02 5.52
CA SER A 404 -30.25 31.30 5.89
C SER A 404 -30.34 31.54 7.40
N ARG A 405 -30.17 30.51 8.24
CA ARG A 405 -30.22 30.59 9.71
C ARG A 405 -28.85 30.52 10.39
N LEU A 406 -27.76 30.41 9.64
CA LEU A 406 -26.41 30.34 10.21
C LEU A 406 -25.91 31.71 10.71
N PRO A 407 -25.32 31.79 11.93
CA PRO A 407 -24.66 33.00 12.39
C PRO A 407 -23.49 33.41 11.49
N LEU A 408 -23.33 34.72 11.25
CA LEU A 408 -22.36 35.30 10.31
C LEU A 408 -20.92 34.75 10.45
N GLN A 409 -20.45 34.60 11.70
CA GLN A 409 -19.12 34.05 12.02
C GLN A 409 -18.94 32.60 11.53
N SER A 410 -20.01 31.78 11.57
CA SER A 410 -19.97 30.38 11.15
C SER A 410 -19.92 30.23 9.64
N ILE A 411 -20.40 31.22 8.87
CA ILE A 411 -20.43 31.18 7.40
C ILE A 411 -19.00 31.17 6.83
N ILE A 412 -18.09 31.99 7.36
CA ILE A 412 -16.70 32.03 6.88
C ILE A 412 -15.97 30.71 7.21
N MET A 413 -16.24 30.13 8.39
CA MET A 413 -15.73 28.80 8.76
C MET A 413 -16.28 27.70 7.82
N LEU A 414 -17.57 27.78 7.50
CA LEU A 414 -18.24 26.85 6.58
C LEU A 414 -17.66 26.94 5.17
N VAL A 415 -17.48 28.15 4.61
CA VAL A 415 -16.87 28.33 3.27
C VAL A 415 -15.47 27.72 3.23
N ARG A 416 -14.61 28.02 4.22
CA ARG A 416 -13.25 27.43 4.31
C ARG A 416 -13.30 25.89 4.38
N LYS A 417 -14.25 25.31 5.13
CA LYS A 417 -14.43 23.85 5.21
C LYS A 417 -14.95 23.27 3.87
N LEU A 418 -15.94 23.89 3.24
CA LEU A 418 -16.52 23.45 1.96
C LEU A 418 -15.50 23.48 0.82
N ILE A 419 -14.61 24.48 0.78
CA ILE A 419 -13.53 24.56 -0.22
C ILE A 419 -12.50 23.45 0.00
N ARG A 420 -12.12 23.14 1.25
CA ARG A 420 -11.28 21.96 1.57
C ARG A 420 -11.97 20.66 1.13
N LEU A 421 -13.27 20.50 1.41
CA LEU A 421 -14.09 19.36 0.98
C LEU A 421 -14.35 19.30 -0.55
N SER A 422 -14.12 20.38 -1.29
CA SER A 422 -14.18 20.39 -2.77
C SER A 422 -12.91 19.85 -3.43
N GLN A 423 -11.81 19.77 -2.68
CA GLN A 423 -10.55 19.14 -3.10
C GLN A 423 -10.57 17.61 -2.86
N ASP A 424 -11.47 17.14 -2.00
CA ASP A 424 -11.71 15.72 -1.71
C ASP A 424 -12.52 15.00 -2.82
N ARG A 425 -12.65 13.67 -2.67
CA ARG A 425 -13.16 12.78 -3.72
C ARG A 425 -14.62 13.06 -4.12
N THR A 426 -14.94 12.70 -5.37
CA THR A 426 -16.14 13.06 -6.15
C THR A 426 -17.46 13.19 -5.38
N LEU A 427 -17.86 12.21 -4.56
CA LEU A 427 -19.13 12.25 -3.82
C LEU A 427 -19.18 13.39 -2.78
N VAL A 428 -18.08 13.63 -2.06
CA VAL A 428 -17.99 14.72 -1.08
C VAL A 428 -18.05 16.06 -1.82
N SER A 429 -17.36 16.17 -2.96
CA SER A 429 -17.35 17.37 -3.78
C SER A 429 -18.71 17.70 -4.42
N SER A 430 -19.58 16.72 -4.71
CA SER A 430 -20.92 17.00 -5.24
C SER A 430 -21.87 17.57 -4.17
N VAL A 431 -21.66 17.17 -2.91
CA VAL A 431 -22.33 17.73 -1.74
C VAL A 431 -21.81 19.13 -1.44
N SER A 432 -20.49 19.32 -1.37
CA SER A 432 -19.91 20.63 -1.04
C SER A 432 -20.23 21.70 -2.09
N ALA A 433 -20.33 21.34 -3.37
CA ALA A 433 -20.78 22.25 -4.43
C ALA A 433 -22.22 22.76 -4.21
N LYS A 434 -23.16 21.92 -3.75
CA LYS A 434 -24.53 22.34 -3.43
C LYS A 434 -24.58 23.31 -2.26
N TRP A 435 -23.91 22.96 -1.16
CA TRP A 435 -23.80 23.83 0.02
C TRP A 435 -23.14 25.17 -0.31
N LEU A 436 -22.07 25.16 -1.11
CA LEU A 436 -21.39 26.38 -1.53
C LEU A 436 -22.27 27.24 -2.44
N SER A 437 -23.03 26.64 -3.35
CA SER A 437 -24.01 27.33 -4.19
C SER A 437 -25.10 28.02 -3.36
N ALA A 438 -25.64 27.34 -2.34
CA ALA A 438 -26.62 27.94 -1.42
C ALA A 438 -26.01 29.10 -0.59
N VAL A 439 -24.78 28.94 -0.09
CA VAL A 439 -24.07 30.02 0.65
C VAL A 439 -23.80 31.23 -0.25
N LEU A 440 -23.35 31.02 -1.50
CA LEU A 440 -23.16 32.09 -2.47
C LEU A 440 -24.49 32.75 -2.88
N ARG A 441 -25.57 31.97 -3.01
CA ARG A 441 -26.92 32.46 -3.34
C ARG A 441 -27.52 33.35 -2.25
N ILE A 442 -27.36 32.97 -0.98
CA ILE A 442 -27.99 33.64 0.16
C ILE A 442 -27.12 34.76 0.75
N HIS A 443 -25.80 34.54 0.85
CA HIS A 443 -24.87 35.44 1.57
C HIS A 443 -23.85 36.15 0.66
N SER A 444 -24.16 36.29 -0.64
CA SER A 444 -23.33 37.00 -1.63
C SER A 444 -22.87 38.39 -1.16
N SER A 445 -23.78 39.20 -0.62
CA SER A 445 -23.50 40.55 -0.11
C SER A 445 -22.50 40.56 1.06
N LEU A 446 -22.59 39.58 1.96
CA LEU A 446 -21.66 39.41 3.09
C LEU A 446 -20.26 39.01 2.60
N LEU A 447 -20.19 38.13 1.60
CA LEU A 447 -18.91 37.68 1.03
C LEU A 447 -18.23 38.79 0.21
N LEU A 448 -19.01 39.61 -0.50
CA LEU A 448 -18.52 40.80 -1.23
C LEU A 448 -18.04 41.92 -0.32
N ALA A 449 -18.56 42.03 0.91
CA ALA A 449 -18.19 43.07 1.86
C ALA A 449 -16.84 42.82 2.58
N ASN A 450 -16.29 41.61 2.51
CA ASN A 450 -15.07 41.22 3.25
C ASN A 450 -13.91 40.93 2.26
N PRO A 451 -12.89 41.80 2.14
CA PRO A 451 -11.83 41.64 1.13
C PRO A 451 -11.03 40.34 1.30
N ASP A 452 -10.76 39.93 2.55
CA ASP A 452 -10.06 38.68 2.93
C ASP A 452 -10.68 37.40 2.32
N VAL A 453 -11.95 37.47 1.90
CA VAL A 453 -12.67 36.33 1.31
C VAL A 453 -12.13 35.96 -0.06
N LEU A 454 -11.54 36.91 -0.82
CA LEU A 454 -10.94 36.64 -2.12
C LEU A 454 -9.81 35.60 -2.04
N GLU A 455 -8.90 35.73 -1.07
CA GLU A 455 -7.84 34.74 -0.84
C GLU A 455 -8.41 33.36 -0.50
N THR A 456 -9.55 33.28 0.21
CA THR A 456 -10.18 32.01 0.54
C THR A 456 -10.80 31.29 -0.66
N PHE A 457 -11.15 32.02 -1.73
CA PHE A 457 -11.70 31.45 -2.97
C PHE A 457 -10.64 31.07 -4.02
N LEU A 458 -9.41 31.60 -3.93
CA LEU A 458 -8.33 31.25 -4.86
C LEU A 458 -8.09 29.71 -5.01
N PRO A 459 -8.16 28.89 -3.94
CA PRO A 459 -8.05 27.43 -4.06
C PRO A 459 -9.25 26.77 -4.76
N LEU A 460 -10.43 27.39 -4.72
CA LEU A 460 -11.63 26.91 -5.43
C LEU A 460 -11.53 27.22 -6.93
N GLU A 461 -11.08 28.42 -7.30
CA GLU A 461 -10.88 28.81 -8.70
C GLU A 461 -9.96 27.82 -9.43
N ASN A 462 -8.84 27.45 -8.79
CA ASN A 462 -7.92 26.42 -9.29
C ASN A 462 -8.56 25.02 -9.41
N VAL A 463 -9.50 24.66 -8.53
CA VAL A 463 -10.26 23.39 -8.63
C VAL A 463 -11.32 23.45 -9.74
N LEU A 464 -11.91 24.61 -10.00
CA LEU A 464 -12.90 24.79 -11.06
C LEU A 464 -12.25 24.84 -12.44
N SER A 465 -11.15 25.58 -12.62
CA SER A 465 -10.42 25.66 -13.90
C SER A 465 -9.83 24.31 -14.29
N THR A 466 -9.20 23.58 -13.36
CA THR A 466 -8.70 22.23 -13.63
C THR A 466 -9.81 21.23 -13.96
N ARG A 467 -11.02 21.38 -13.41
CA ARG A 467 -12.18 20.55 -13.80
C ARG A 467 -12.71 20.92 -15.17
N LEU A 468 -12.81 22.21 -15.48
CA LEU A 468 -13.32 22.71 -16.76
C LEU A 468 -12.41 22.30 -17.94
N ASN A 469 -11.08 22.42 -17.77
CA ASN A 469 -10.10 21.98 -18.77
C ASN A 469 -10.16 20.47 -19.04
N ASN A 470 -10.54 19.66 -18.04
CA ASN A 470 -10.72 18.21 -18.20
C ASN A 470 -12.12 17.83 -18.73
N PHE A 471 -13.10 18.73 -18.68
CA PHE A 471 -14.49 18.44 -19.07
C PHE A 471 -14.61 18.10 -20.56
N GLU A 472 -13.94 18.87 -21.43
CA GLU A 472 -13.94 18.62 -22.88
C GLU A 472 -13.34 17.25 -23.23
N GLN A 473 -12.20 16.91 -22.61
CA GLN A 473 -11.53 15.63 -22.82
C GLN A 473 -12.38 14.45 -22.31
N LEU A 474 -13.08 14.63 -21.19
CA LEU A 474 -14.02 13.64 -20.64
C LEU A 474 -15.26 13.49 -21.52
N GLY A 475 -15.81 14.57 -22.08
CA GLY A 475 -16.94 14.51 -23.03
C GLY A 475 -16.57 13.78 -24.33
N LEU A 476 -15.37 14.03 -24.87
CA LEU A 476 -14.84 13.29 -26.01
C LEU A 476 -14.60 11.80 -25.69
N LEU A 477 -14.20 11.48 -24.46
CA LEU A 477 -14.06 10.09 -24.00
C LEU A 477 -15.41 9.41 -23.81
N GLU A 478 -16.40 10.11 -23.22
CA GLU A 478 -17.77 9.61 -23.05
C GLU A 478 -18.41 9.32 -24.40
N PHE A 479 -18.29 10.22 -25.38
CA PHE A 479 -18.79 10.00 -26.74
C PHE A 479 -18.15 8.77 -27.40
N LYS A 480 -16.82 8.62 -27.32
CA LYS A 480 -16.10 7.45 -27.86
C LYS A 480 -16.48 6.15 -27.15
N LEU A 481 -16.58 6.17 -25.82
CA LEU A 481 -16.93 5.00 -25.02
C LEU A 481 -18.39 4.59 -25.28
N LYS A 482 -19.30 5.55 -25.39
CA LYS A 482 -20.70 5.30 -25.77
C LYS A 482 -20.79 4.69 -27.16
N SER A 483 -20.08 5.25 -28.15
CA SER A 483 -20.01 4.69 -29.50
C SER A 483 -19.55 3.22 -29.49
N VAL A 484 -18.47 2.90 -28.77
CA VAL A 484 -17.97 1.51 -28.62
C VAL A 484 -18.98 0.61 -27.90
N VAL A 485 -19.67 1.10 -26.87
CA VAL A 485 -20.74 0.34 -26.17
C VAL A 485 -21.93 0.09 -27.09
N ASP A 486 -22.33 1.08 -27.89
CA ASP A 486 -23.44 0.96 -28.84
C ASP A 486 -23.07 -0.01 -29.99
N SER A 487 -21.82 -0.01 -30.49
CA SER A 487 -21.32 -1.02 -31.43
C SER A 487 -21.31 -2.44 -30.83
N LEU A 488 -20.84 -2.61 -29.58
CA LEU A 488 -20.83 -3.92 -28.91
C LEU A 488 -22.25 -4.42 -28.61
N ASN A 489 -23.22 -3.52 -28.40
CA ASN A 489 -24.64 -3.86 -28.27
C ASN A 489 -25.28 -4.19 -29.63
N PHE A 490 -24.81 -3.59 -30.73
CA PHE A 490 -25.22 -3.92 -32.09
C PHE A 490 -24.73 -5.32 -32.51
N GLU A 491 -23.43 -5.61 -32.32
CA GLU A 491 -22.86 -6.94 -32.59
C GLU A 491 -23.58 -8.06 -31.83
N LYS A 492 -24.01 -7.82 -30.59
CA LYS A 492 -24.78 -8.79 -29.81
C LYS A 492 -26.15 -9.06 -30.43
N ARG A 493 -26.88 -8.00 -30.80
CA ARG A 493 -28.20 -8.11 -31.44
C ARG A 493 -28.14 -8.83 -32.78
N ASP A 494 -27.05 -8.68 -33.54
CA ASP A 494 -26.91 -9.38 -34.81
C ASP A 494 -26.54 -10.86 -34.60
N LYS A 495 -25.68 -11.18 -33.62
CA LYS A 495 -25.40 -12.57 -33.22
C LYS A 495 -26.63 -13.28 -32.62
N GLU A 496 -27.51 -12.54 -31.95
CA GLU A 496 -28.82 -13.04 -31.49
C GLU A 496 -29.74 -13.36 -32.69
N LYS A 497 -29.81 -12.50 -33.72
CA LYS A 497 -30.55 -12.78 -34.96
C LYS A 497 -29.99 -13.96 -35.76
N GLU A 498 -28.67 -14.10 -35.85
CA GLU A 498 -28.02 -15.23 -36.53
C GLU A 498 -28.34 -16.57 -35.86
N GLN A 499 -28.56 -16.58 -34.54
CA GLN A 499 -29.01 -17.77 -33.81
C GLN A 499 -30.51 -18.07 -34.03
N ASP A 500 -31.38 -17.04 -34.02
CA ASP A 500 -32.81 -17.21 -34.31
C ASP A 500 -33.10 -17.63 -35.77
N ALA A 501 -32.20 -17.34 -36.71
CA ALA A 501 -32.37 -17.64 -38.14
C ALA A 501 -32.12 -19.12 -38.53
N LEU A 502 -31.65 -19.97 -37.61
CA LEU A 502 -31.11 -21.31 -37.93
C LEU A 502 -32.17 -22.45 -37.84
N LEU A 503 -33.38 -22.17 -38.31
CA LEU A 503 -34.47 -23.15 -38.44
C LEU A 503 -34.51 -23.79 -39.84
N VAL A 504 -33.50 -24.61 -40.13
CA VAL A 504 -33.48 -25.45 -41.35
C VAL A 504 -34.40 -26.65 -41.15
N TYR A 505 -35.51 -26.69 -41.87
CA TYR A 505 -36.36 -27.88 -41.99
C TYR A 505 -35.66 -28.90 -42.91
N ASN A 506 -35.04 -29.92 -42.31
CA ASN A 506 -34.67 -31.14 -43.02
C ASN A 506 -35.84 -32.12 -42.91
N ASP A 507 -36.73 -32.13 -43.90
CA ASP A 507 -37.71 -33.22 -44.05
C ASP A 507 -36.95 -34.51 -44.42
N SER A 508 -37.17 -35.58 -43.65
CA SER A 508 -36.40 -36.82 -43.74
C SER A 508 -37.16 -37.92 -44.48
N ASP A 509 -37.06 -37.93 -45.81
CA ASP A 509 -37.45 -39.06 -46.66
C ASP A 509 -36.20 -39.82 -47.14
N ASP A 510 -35.79 -40.84 -46.37
CA ASP A 510 -34.71 -41.78 -46.71
C ASP A 510 -35.22 -42.92 -47.60
N GLU A 511 -34.96 -42.90 -48.91
CA GLU A 511 -35.12 -44.08 -49.80
C GLU A 511 -33.95 -44.22 -50.82
N ASP A 512 -33.14 -45.26 -50.57
CA ASP A 512 -32.53 -46.18 -51.54
C ASP A 512 -31.78 -45.64 -52.79
N LYS A 513 -30.43 -45.58 -52.71
CA LYS A 513 -29.56 -46.59 -53.38
C LYS A 513 -28.04 -46.47 -53.11
N ARG A 514 -27.35 -47.59 -53.33
CA ARG A 514 -25.88 -47.74 -53.40
C ARG A 514 -25.38 -47.58 -54.85
N THR A 515 -24.13 -47.13 -55.04
CA THR A 515 -23.12 -47.84 -55.87
C THR A 515 -21.70 -47.26 -55.76
N THR A 516 -20.71 -48.17 -55.73
CA THR A 516 -19.31 -48.08 -56.23
C THR A 516 -18.34 -47.01 -55.73
N ASP A 517 -17.16 -47.49 -55.35
CA ASP A 517 -15.89 -46.79 -55.19
C ASP A 517 -15.29 -46.32 -56.54
N GLU A 518 -14.40 -45.31 -56.54
CA GLU A 518 -13.01 -45.43 -57.05
C GLU A 518 -12.18 -44.14 -56.82
N GLU A 519 -10.94 -44.11 -57.32
CA GLU A 519 -9.84 -43.26 -56.85
C GLU A 519 -9.73 -41.85 -57.48
N ALA A 520 -9.03 -40.98 -56.74
CA ALA A 520 -8.09 -39.93 -57.18
C ALA A 520 -8.36 -39.06 -58.43
N LEU A 521 -8.22 -37.74 -58.25
CA LEU A 521 -7.36 -36.90 -59.13
C LEU A 521 -7.01 -35.55 -58.50
N LEU A 522 -5.79 -35.06 -58.78
CA LEU A 522 -5.32 -33.69 -58.57
C LEU A 522 -4.97 -33.09 -59.92
N THR A 523 -5.58 -31.97 -60.33
CA THR A 523 -4.91 -30.98 -61.21
C THR A 523 -5.56 -29.60 -61.22
N TYR A 524 -4.74 -28.62 -61.63
CA TYR A 524 -5.04 -27.20 -61.80
C TYR A 524 -5.84 -26.89 -63.09
N ASN A 525 -6.57 -25.76 -63.05
CA ASN A 525 -6.58 -24.61 -64.00
C ASN A 525 -7.90 -23.82 -63.75
N GLU A 526 -8.00 -22.49 -63.66
CA GLU A 526 -7.29 -21.33 -64.26
C GLU A 526 -7.74 -20.99 -65.70
N SER A 527 -7.83 -19.68 -66.00
CA SER A 527 -8.44 -19.04 -67.20
C SER A 527 -9.98 -19.21 -67.27
N ASN A 528 -10.85 -18.37 -67.84
CA ASN A 528 -10.94 -17.04 -68.50
C ASN A 528 -12.35 -17.04 -69.18
N SER A 529 -12.97 -15.98 -69.73
CA SER A 529 -12.76 -14.53 -69.82
C SER A 529 -14.05 -13.85 -70.36
N GLU A 530 -14.08 -12.49 -70.38
CA GLU A 530 -14.93 -11.62 -71.24
C GLU A 530 -16.48 -11.69 -71.04
N ASP A 531 -17.33 -10.69 -71.39
CA ASP A 531 -17.22 -9.36 -72.04
C ASP A 531 -18.48 -8.48 -71.65
N GLN A 532 -18.73 -7.20 -71.99
CA GLN A 532 -18.03 -6.12 -72.72
C GLN A 532 -18.60 -4.73 -72.33
N SER A 533 -17.76 -3.67 -72.23
CA SER A 533 -18.15 -2.22 -72.25
C SER A 533 -19.02 -1.70 -71.08
N THR A 534 -19.29 -0.40 -70.82
CA THR A 534 -19.05 0.94 -71.44
C THR A 534 -19.14 1.99 -70.28
N SER A 535 -18.69 3.26 -70.31
CA SER A 535 -17.88 4.13 -71.21
C SER A 535 -17.52 5.48 -70.48
N ASP A 536 -16.81 6.37 -71.18
CA ASP A 536 -16.76 7.85 -71.03
C ASP A 536 -15.85 8.53 -69.96
N GLU A 537 -15.59 9.83 -70.16
CA GLU A 537 -14.36 10.56 -69.80
C GLU A 537 -14.61 11.89 -69.02
N GLU A 538 -13.58 12.75 -68.91
CA GLU A 538 -13.60 14.18 -68.50
C GLU A 538 -13.87 14.48 -66.99
N GLU A 539 -13.23 15.48 -66.36
CA GLU A 539 -12.12 16.36 -66.76
C GLU A 539 -11.31 16.82 -65.53
N ALA A 540 -10.06 17.26 -65.74
CA ALA A 540 -9.26 17.97 -64.74
C ALA A 540 -8.45 19.08 -65.42
N MET A 541 -8.56 20.32 -64.93
CA MET A 541 -7.81 21.47 -65.45
C MET A 541 -6.80 21.99 -64.42
N ASP A 542 -5.52 21.87 -64.76
CA ASP A 542 -4.47 22.76 -64.26
C ASP A 542 -4.44 24.06 -65.09
N ILE A 543 -3.96 25.15 -64.49
CA ILE A 543 -3.62 26.38 -65.21
C ILE A 543 -2.20 26.80 -64.83
N ASP A 544 -1.25 26.48 -65.70
CA ASP A 544 0.11 27.02 -65.67
C ASP A 544 0.15 28.47 -66.16
N LEU A 545 0.98 29.31 -65.53
CA LEU A 545 1.56 30.50 -66.15
C LEU A 545 3.02 30.66 -65.71
N ASN A 546 3.92 30.57 -66.69
CA ASN A 546 5.37 30.71 -66.50
C ASN A 546 5.78 32.16 -66.19
N GLY A 547 6.94 32.31 -65.53
CA GLY A 547 7.64 33.58 -65.40
C GLY A 547 9.04 33.38 -64.81
N ASP A 548 10.08 33.65 -65.61
CA ASP A 548 11.48 33.57 -65.19
C ASP A 548 11.84 34.67 -64.17
N ASP A 549 12.68 34.34 -63.17
CA ASP A 549 14.06 34.86 -63.09
C ASP A 549 14.80 34.42 -61.81
N HIS A 550 16.06 34.04 -61.97
CA HIS A 550 17.09 34.11 -60.93
C HIS A 550 17.91 35.38 -61.21
N PRO A 551 18.29 36.19 -60.19
CA PRO A 551 19.55 35.82 -59.51
C PRO A 551 19.77 36.33 -58.07
N SER A 552 20.47 35.51 -57.27
CA SER A 552 21.47 35.97 -56.25
C SER A 552 20.92 36.77 -55.03
N ILE A 553 21.68 37.19 -54.01
CA ILE A 553 23.09 36.99 -53.61
C ILE A 553 23.22 37.13 -52.07
N LEU A 554 24.12 36.37 -51.43
CA LEU A 554 24.54 36.52 -50.00
C LEU A 554 23.40 36.31 -48.94
N ARG A 555 23.68 36.02 -47.67
CA ARG A 555 24.93 36.12 -46.89
C ARG A 555 25.04 35.05 -45.81
#